data_AF-A0A2M8PKM1-F1
#
_entry.id   AF-A0A2M8PKM1-F1
#
_cell.length_a   1.000
_cell.length_b   1.000
_cell.length_c   1.000
_cell.angle_alpha   90.00
_cell.angle_beta   90.00
_cell.angle_gamma   90.00
#
_symmetry.space_group_name_H-M   'P 1'
#
loop_
_entity.id
_entity.type
_entity.pdbx_description
1 polymer ?
#
loop_
_entity_poly.entity_id
_entity_poly.type
_entity_poly.pdbx_seq_one_letter_code
_entity_poly.pdbx_strand_id
1 'polypeptide(L)' 'MLSNIGSTEIIIIALVILVLFGGKRIPEFVRSMGDAVREFRRAVKDDEDKTNESK' A
#
# COMPACT_ATOMS: atom_id res chain seq x y z
N MET A 1 -3.46 -27.94 1.04
CA MET A 1 -4.82 -27.37 0.85
C MET A 1 -4.80 -25.99 0.19
N LEU A 2 -3.80 -25.13 0.41
CA LEU A 2 -3.68 -23.83 -0.28
C LEU A 2 -3.10 -23.90 -1.71
N SER A 3 -2.42 -24.99 -2.09
CA SER A 3 -1.88 -25.19 -3.46
C SER A 3 -2.94 -25.34 -4.56
N ASN A 4 -4.22 -25.43 -4.20
CA ASN A 4 -5.31 -25.55 -5.18
C ASN A 4 -6.00 -24.22 -5.47
N ILE A 5 -5.57 -23.10 -4.87
CA ILE A 5 -6.06 -21.78 -5.27
C ILE A 5 -5.39 -21.44 -6.59
N GLY A 6 -6.04 -21.85 -7.68
CA GLY A 6 -5.64 -21.53 -9.04
C GLY A 6 -5.85 -20.06 -9.35
N SER A 7 -5.33 -19.63 -10.50
CA SER A 7 -5.52 -18.28 -11.02
C SER A 7 -7.01 -17.88 -11.10
N THR A 8 -7.90 -18.84 -11.36
CA THR A 8 -9.35 -18.63 -11.41
C THR A 8 -9.95 -18.21 -10.07
N GLU A 9 -9.62 -18.88 -8.96
CA GLU A 9 -10.15 -18.49 -7.65
C GLU A 9 -9.65 -17.11 -7.22
N ILE A 10 -8.39 -16.78 -7.52
CA ILE A 10 -7.83 -15.45 -7.24
C ILE A 10 -8.61 -14.37 -8.01
N ILE A 11 -8.92 -14.61 -9.28
CA ILE A 11 -9.72 -13.67 -10.09
C ILE A 11 -11.11 -13.48 -9.49
N ILE A 12 -11.78 -14.56 -9.08
CA ILE A 12 -13.12 -14.48 -8.47
C ILE A 12 -13.07 -13.66 -7.18
N ILE A 13 -12.08 -13.92 -6.31
CA ILE A 13 -11.90 -13.16 -5.06
C ILE A 13 -11.65 -11.69 -5.36
N ALA A 14 -10.76 -11.38 -6.31
CA ALA A 14 -10.48 -10.01 -6.74
C ALA A 14 -11.75 -9.32 -7.26
N LEU A 15 -12.60 -10.03 -8.00
CA LEU A 15 -13.86 -9.52 -8.53
C LEU A 15 -14.87 -9.24 -7.42
N VAL A 16 -14.98 -10.12 -6.42
CA VAL A 16 -15.82 -9.89 -5.23
C VAL A 16 -15.35 -8.65 -4.47
N ILE A 17 -14.05 -8.53 -4.20
CA ILE A 17 -13.48 -7.34 -3.54
C ILE A 17 -13.75 -6.09 -4.39
N LEU A 18 -13.61 -6.18 -5.72
CA LEU A 18 -13.89 -5.07 -6.63
C LEU A 18 -15.35 -4.63 -6.61
N VAL A 19 -16.30 -5.55 -6.44
CA VAL A 19 -17.73 -5.22 -6.34
C VAL A 19 -18.05 -4.59 -4.98
N LEU A 20 -17.49 -5.13 -3.89
CA LEU A 20 -17.74 -4.63 -2.53
C LEU A 20 -17.13 -3.24 -2.30
N PHE A 21 -15.88 -3.05 -2.71
CA PHE A 21 -15.16 -1.80 -2.50
C PHE A 21 -15.28 -0.84 -3.69
N GLY A 22 -15.57 -1.34 -4.90
CA GLY A 22 -15.53 -0.55 -6.13
C GLY A 22 -14.11 -0.39 -6.67
N GLY A 23 -13.96 -0.45 -8.00
CA GLY A 23 -12.64 -0.38 -8.65
C GLY A 23 -11.84 0.90 -8.43
N LYS A 24 -12.48 1.97 -7.95
CA LYS A 24 -11.82 3.24 -7.63
C LYS A 24 -11.26 3.30 -6.20
N ARG A 25 -11.82 2.52 -5.25
CA ARG A 25 -11.42 2.60 -3.84
C ARG A 25 -10.08 1.96 -3.55
N ILE A 26 -9.74 0.86 -4.24
CA ILE A 26 -8.43 0.20 -4.04
C ILE A 26 -7.28 1.12 -4.47
N PRO A 27 -7.28 1.73 -5.68
CA PRO A 27 -6.24 2.68 -6.06
C PRO A 27 -6.18 3.91 -5.15
N GLU A 28 -7.34 4.43 -4.74
CA GLU A 28 -7.44 5.60 -3.84
C GLU A 28 -6.84 5.30 -2.46
N PHE A 29 -7.13 4.11 -1.90
CA PHE A 29 -6.54 3.63 -0.66
C PHE A 29 -5.02 3.46 -0.78
N VAL A 30 -4.53 2.79 -1.81
CA VAL A 30 -3.09 2.60 -2.05
C VAL A 30 -2.37 3.94 -2.21
N ARG A 31 -2.99 4.91 -2.91
CA ARG A 31 -2.44 6.25 -3.08
C ARG A 31 -2.32 6.97 -1.74
N SER A 32 -3.38 6.97 -0.94
CA SER A 32 -3.40 7.61 0.37
C SER A 32 -2.38 6.99 1.36
N MET A 33 -2.24 5.66 1.35
CA MET A 33 -1.20 4.97 2.13
C MET A 33 0.20 5.28 1.60
N GLY A 34 0.38 5.32 0.29
CA GLY A 34 1.67 5.64 -0.34
C GLY A 34 2.14 7.04 0.00
N ASP A 35 1.22 8.00 -0.01
CA ASP A 35 1.51 9.38 0.39
C ASP A 35 1.90 9.44 1.88
N ALA A 36 1.17 8.74 2.76
CA ALA A 36 1.53 8.66 4.18
C ALA A 36 2.91 8.04 4.42
N VAL A 37 3.25 6.94 3.73
CA VAL A 37 4.58 6.30 3.82
C VAL A 37 5.68 7.21 3.28
N ARG A 38 5.41 7.95 2.21
CA ARG A 38 6.35 8.91 1.63
C ARG A 38 6.65 10.05 2.59
N GLU A 39 5.62 10.64 3.19
CA GLU A 39 5.77 11.72 4.18
C GLU A 39 6.54 11.22 5.41
N PHE A 40 6.20 10.01 5.89
CA PHE A 40 6.90 9.37 7.01
C PHE A 40 8.40 9.18 6.73
N ARG A 41 8.74 8.62 5.56
CA ARG A 41 10.16 8.44 5.16
C ARG A 41 10.91 9.75 5.04
N ARG A 42 10.24 10.81 4.57
CA ARG A 42 10.84 12.13 4.42
C ARG A 42 11.12 12.77 5.78
N ALA A 43 10.19 12.68 6.72
CA ALA A 43 10.38 13.18 8.09
C ALA A 43 11.56 12.48 8.78
N VAL A 44 11.62 11.14 8.69
CA VAL A 44 12.73 10.36 9.27
C VAL A 44 14.09 10.74 8.68
N LYS A 45 14.18 10.93 7.36
CA LYS A 45 15.43 11.38 6.71
C LYS A 45 15.84 12.78 7.14
N ASP A 46 14.90 13.71 7.22
CA ASP A 46 15.18 15.10 7.60
C ASP A 46 15.69 15.18 9.05
N ASP A 47 15.22 14.30 9.93
CA ASP A 47 15.72 14.18 11.31
C ASP A 47 17.11 13.51 11.39
N GLU A 48 17.39 12.51 10.53
CA GLU A 48 18.72 11.91 10.41
C GLU A 48 19.76 12.90 9.89
N ASP A 49 19.43 13.68 8.84
CA ASP A 49 20.34 14.67 8.25
C ASP A 49 20.65 15.81 9.24
N LYS A 50 19.67 16.29 10.02
CA LYS A 50 19.88 17.30 11.08
C LYS A 50 20.77 16.81 12.23
N THR A 51 20.74 15.50 12.51
CA THR A 51 21.57 14.90 13.59
C THR A 51 23.04 14.80 13.18
N ASN A 52 23.34 14.72 11.87
CA ASN A 52 24.70 14.60 11.35
C ASN A 52 25.43 15.94 11.17
N GLU A 53 24.70 17.06 11.03
CA GLU A 53 25.30 18.39 10.84
C GLU A 53 25.71 19.07 12.16
N SER A 54 25.22 18.58 13.30
CA SER A 54 25.53 19.14 14.63
C SER A 54 26.64 18.39 15.38
N LYS A 55 27.45 17.59 14.69
CA LYS A 55 28.55 16.80 15.27
C LYS A 55 29.92 17.23 14.76
#